data_AF-A0A010TGU2-F1
#
_entry.id   AF-A0A010TGU2-F1
#
_cell.length_a   1.000
_cell.length_b   1.000
_cell.length_c   1.000
_cell.angle_alpha   90.00
_cell.angle_beta   90.00
_cell.angle_gamma   90.00
#
_symmetry.space_group_name_H-M   'P 1'
#
loop_
_entity.id
_entity.type
_entity.pdbx_description
1 polymer ?
#
loop_
_entity_poly.entity_id
_entity_poly.type
_entity_poly.pdbx_seq_one_letter_code
_entity_poly.pdbx_strand_id
1 'polypeptide(L)'
;MSDKTIQVKPWGEGQGDFVIINEDDFNEDFHELLEAKKPTAKEVKAAKLLVDTQAALTAKGVAFGESDTQEQLQALLDAAQ
;
A
#
# COMPACT_ATOMS: atom_id res chain seq x y z
N MET A 1 -1.42 27.96 10.74
CA MET A 1 -1.51 27.12 9.54
C MET A 1 -0.37 26.14 9.64
N SER A 2 -0.62 24.84 9.58
CA SER A 2 0.45 23.85 9.67
C SER A 2 0.89 23.55 8.25
N ASP A 3 1.85 24.31 7.74
CA ASP A 3 2.50 24.09 6.45
C ASP A 3 3.34 22.81 6.52
N LYS A 4 2.67 21.67 6.39
CA LYS A 4 3.29 20.36 6.46
C LYS A 4 3.89 20.06 5.10
N THR A 5 5.21 20.19 5.02
CA THR A 5 5.99 19.94 3.82
C THR A 5 6.45 18.49 3.80
N ILE A 6 6.51 17.92 2.59
CA ILE A 6 6.91 16.53 2.32
C ILE A 6 8.02 16.52 1.26
N GLN A 7 8.86 15.48 1.31
CA GLN A 7 9.91 15.26 0.31
C GLN A 7 9.41 14.28 -0.75
N VAL A 8 9.49 14.69 -2.01
CA VAL A 8 9.08 13.94 -3.20
C VAL A 8 10.27 13.78 -4.15
N LYS A 9 10.23 12.77 -5.00
CA LYS A 9 11.26 12.48 -5.99
C LYS A 9 11.32 13.61 -7.00
N PRO A 10 12.52 13.91 -7.52
CA PRO A 10 12.66 14.88 -8.59
C PRO A 10 11.98 14.31 -9.85
N TRP A 11 11.12 15.11 -10.46
CA TRP A 11 10.40 14.79 -11.70
C TRP A 11 10.91 15.59 -12.90
N GLY A 12 11.99 16.36 -12.74
CA GLY A 12 12.60 17.15 -13.81
C GLY A 12 14.11 17.26 -13.67
N GLU A 13 14.80 17.39 -14.81
CA GLU A 13 16.24 17.70 -14.84
C GLU A 13 16.48 19.08 -14.21
N GLY A 14 17.18 19.11 -13.07
CA GLY A 14 17.53 20.34 -12.34
C GLY A 14 16.92 20.48 -10.94
N GLN A 15 16.11 19.52 -10.49
CA GLN A 15 15.45 19.56 -9.18
C GLN A 15 16.30 19.06 -8.00
N GLY A 16 17.52 18.58 -8.24
CA GLY A 16 18.40 18.01 -7.21
C GLY A 16 18.06 16.56 -6.87
N ASP A 17 18.50 16.07 -5.70
CA ASP A 17 18.19 14.70 -5.22
C ASP A 17 16.72 14.52 -4.81
N PHE A 18 16.02 15.60 -4.43
CA PHE A 18 14.63 15.60 -4.00
C PHE A 18 13.98 16.98 -4.09
N VAL A 19 12.65 17.01 -4.20
CA VAL A 19 11.84 18.23 -4.16
C VAL A 19 11.07 18.28 -2.84
N ILE A 20 10.99 19.46 -2.22
CA ILE A 20 10.15 19.69 -1.05
C ILE A 20 8.87 20.38 -1.53
N ILE A 21 7.72 19.74 -1.35
CA ILE A 21 6.41 20.32 -1.64
C ILE A 21 5.54 20.34 -0.41
N ASN A 22 4.42 21.06 -0.47
CA ASN A 22 3.40 20.99 0.57
C ASN A 22 2.59 19.69 0.42
N GLU A 23 2.10 19.15 1.54
CA GLU A 23 1.22 17.97 1.54
C GLU A 23 -0.06 18.20 0.71
N ASP A 24 -0.56 19.43 0.67
CA ASP A 24 -1.72 19.85 -0.15
C ASP A 24 -1.43 19.87 -1.65
N ASP A 25 -0.15 20.02 -2.02
CA ASP A 25 0.33 20.02 -3.41
C ASP A 25 0.76 18.60 -3.85
N PHE A 26 0.72 17.61 -2.94
CA PHE A 26 1.02 16.24 -3.26
C PHE A 26 -0.01 15.66 -4.21
N ASN A 27 0.46 15.15 -5.35
CA ASN A 27 -0.38 14.49 -6.32
C ASN A 27 0.25 13.14 -6.65
N GLU A 28 -0.40 12.03 -6.30
CA GLU A 28 0.14 10.68 -6.49
C GLU A 28 0.42 10.32 -7.96
N ASP A 29 -0.25 10.99 -8.92
CA ASP A 29 -0.03 10.79 -10.36
C ASP A 29 1.21 11.51 -10.90
N PHE A 30 1.66 12.58 -10.23
CA PHE A 30 2.76 13.44 -10.70
C PHE A 30 3.96 13.51 -9.74
N HIS A 31 3.72 13.33 -8.45
CA HIS A 31 4.67 13.42 -7.36
C HIS A 31 4.82 12.04 -6.73
N GLU A 32 6.01 11.45 -6.83
CA GLU A 32 6.33 10.22 -6.10
C GLU A 32 7.03 10.62 -4.80
N LEU A 33 6.37 10.45 -3.65
CA LEU A 33 6.95 10.74 -2.34
C LEU A 33 8.32 10.03 -2.16
N LEU A 34 9.40 10.80 -1.99
CA LEU A 34 10.76 10.30 -1.74
C LEU A 34 10.83 9.69 -0.33
N GLU A 35 10.12 10.35 0.60
CA GLU A 35 9.86 9.88 1.96
C GLU A 35 8.49 9.20 2.10
N ALA A 36 7.85 8.74 1.01
CA ALA A 36 6.70 7.85 1.18
C ALA A 36 7.26 6.69 1.95
N LYS A 37 6.77 6.55 3.18
CA LYS A 37 6.99 5.40 4.04
C LYS A 37 7.25 4.23 3.12
N LYS A 38 8.49 3.74 3.07
CA LYS A 38 8.73 2.34 2.67
C LYS A 38 7.60 1.61 3.37
N PRO A 39 6.68 0.95 2.63
CA PRO A 39 5.54 0.30 3.24
C PRO A 39 6.13 -0.44 4.41
N THR A 40 5.71 -0.06 5.62
CA THR A 40 6.41 -0.51 6.80
C THR A 40 6.45 -2.03 6.71
N ALA A 41 7.46 -2.70 7.26
CA ALA A 41 7.51 -4.17 7.14
C ALA A 41 6.16 -4.82 7.55
N LYS A 42 5.36 -4.13 8.38
CA LYS A 42 3.97 -4.43 8.70
C LYS A 42 2.99 -4.34 7.52
N GLU A 43 3.00 -3.26 6.74
CA GLU A 43 2.11 -3.05 5.57
C GLU A 43 2.46 -4.00 4.42
N VAL A 44 3.75 -4.22 4.13
CA VAL A 44 4.17 -5.23 3.14
C VAL A 44 3.72 -6.62 3.57
N LYS A 45 3.87 -6.93 4.86
CA LYS A 45 3.48 -8.23 5.40
C LYS A 45 1.96 -8.40 5.43
N ALA A 46 1.19 -7.33 5.67
CA ALA A 46 -0.27 -7.35 5.60
C ALA A 46 -0.78 -7.55 4.17
N ALA A 47 -0.23 -6.82 3.21
CA ALA A 47 -0.54 -7.00 1.79
C ALA A 47 -0.18 -8.41 1.30
N LYS A 48 1.00 -8.92 1.69
CA LYS A 48 1.40 -10.28 1.37
C LYS A 48 0.46 -11.31 2.01
N LEU A 49 0.08 -11.12 3.28
CA LEU A 49 -0.83 -12.03 3.98
C LEU A 49 -2.18 -12.12 3.26
N LEU A 50 -2.77 -10.98 2.88
CA LEU A 50 -4.02 -10.92 2.12
C LEU A 50 -3.93 -11.74 0.82
N VAL A 51 -2.88 -11.54 0.04
CA VAL A 51 -2.66 -12.28 -1.20
C VAL A 51 -2.47 -13.78 -0.94
N ASP A 52 -1.71 -14.16 0.09
CA ASP A 52 -1.49 -15.55 0.49
C ASP A 52 -2.81 -16.23 0.88
N THR A 53 -3.65 -15.56 1.68
CA THR A 53 -4.96 -16.05 2.11
C THR A 53 -5.92 -16.22 0.92
N GLN A 54 -5.99 -15.23 0.02
CA GLN A 54 -6.80 -15.32 -1.21
C GLN A 54 -6.35 -16.46 -2.12
N ALA A 55 -5.04 -16.63 -2.29
CA ALA A 55 -4.49 -17.73 -3.08
C ALA A 55 -4.84 -19.10 -2.46
N ALA A 56 -4.75 -19.22 -1.13
CA ALA A 56 -5.09 -20.46 -0.43
C ALA A 56 -6.60 -20.79 -0.49
N LEU A 57 -7.47 -19.78 -0.38
CA LEU A 57 -8.91 -19.93 -0.59
C LEU A 57 -9.23 -20.39 -2.02
N THR A 58 -8.60 -19.75 -3.02
CA THR A 58 -8.74 -20.12 -4.43
C THR A 58 -8.29 -21.56 -4.66
N ALA A 59 -7.15 -21.95 -4.09
CA ALA A 59 -6.62 -23.32 -4.19
C ALA A 59 -7.54 -24.37 -3.56
N LYS A 60 -8.29 -23.99 -2.52
CA LYS A 60 -9.32 -24.83 -1.89
C LYS A 60 -10.68 -24.76 -2.61
N GLY A 61 -10.83 -23.91 -3.62
CA GLY A 61 -12.09 -23.70 -4.33
C GLY A 61 -13.14 -22.95 -3.51
N VAL A 62 -12.73 -22.16 -2.51
CA VAL A 62 -13.61 -21.32 -1.70
C VAL A 62 -13.82 -19.99 -2.41
N ALA A 63 -15.07 -19.64 -2.69
CA ALA A 63 -15.42 -18.34 -3.25
C ALA A 63 -15.33 -17.26 -2.17
N PHE A 64 -14.60 -16.18 -2.47
CA PHE A 64 -14.52 -14.97 -1.66
C PHE A 64 -14.73 -13.74 -2.55
N GLY A 65 -15.26 -12.67 -1.99
CA GLY A 65 -15.35 -11.36 -2.62
C GLY A 65 -14.07 -10.56 -2.41
N GLU A 66 -13.67 -9.76 -3.41
CA GLU A 66 -12.54 -8.83 -3.28
C GLU A 66 -12.73 -7.77 -2.19
N SER A 67 -13.98 -7.56 -1.76
CA SER A 67 -14.33 -6.67 -0.65
C SER A 67 -14.29 -7.36 0.73
N ASP A 68 -14.03 -8.66 0.80
CA ASP A 68 -13.93 -9.37 2.08
C ASP A 68 -12.67 -8.92 2.83
N THR A 69 -12.84 -8.64 4.13
CA THR A 69 -11.72 -8.23 4.98
C THR A 69 -10.74 -9.38 5.19
N GLN A 70 -9.48 -9.06 5.50
CA GLN A 70 -8.45 -10.06 5.80
C GLN A 70 -8.91 -11.09 6.84
N GLU A 71 -9.65 -10.65 7.87
CA GLU A 71 -10.19 -11.52 8.91
C GLU A 71 -11.23 -12.51 8.36
N GLN A 72 -12.11 -12.08 7.46
CA GLN A 72 -13.11 -12.95 6.82
C GLN A 72 -12.44 -13.96 5.90
N LEU A 73 -11.50 -13.52 5.08
CA LEU A 73 -10.70 -14.39 4.21
C LEU A 73 -9.94 -15.44 5.05
N GLN A 74 -9.35 -15.02 6.16
CA GLN A 74 -8.60 -15.93 7.03
C GLN A 74 -9.52 -16.93 7.76
N ALA A 75 -10.69 -16.48 8.21
CA ALA A 75 -11.69 -17.36 8.83
C ALA A 75 -12.23 -18.41 7.85
N LEU A 76 -12.48 -18.01 6.59
CA LEU A 76 -12.85 -18.94 5.52
C LEU A 76 -11.73 -19.96 5.24
N LEU A 77 -10.47 -19.51 5.29
CA LEU A 77 -9.32 -20.38 5.05
C LEU A 77 -9.20 -21.41 6.18
N ASP A 78 -9.28 -20.97 7.43
CA ASP A 78 -9.18 -21.81 8.63
C ASP A 78 -10.33 -22.82 8.70
N ALA A 79 -11.57 -22.40 8.37
CA ALA A 79 -12.72 -23.29 8.27
C ALA A 79 -12.59 -24.34 7.15
N ALA A 80 -11.74 -24.08 6.15
CA ALA A 80 -11.49 -24.97 5.02
C ALA A 80 -10.16 -25.76 5.15
N GLN A 81 -9.37 -25.54 6.22
CA GLN A 81 -8.13 -26.28 6.51
C GLN A 81 -8.43 -27.70 7.00
#